data_AF-A0A1M7ZZ91-F1
#
_entry.id   AF-A0A1M7ZZ91-F1
#
_cell.length_a   1.000
_cell.length_b   1.000
_cell.length_c   1.000
_cell.angle_alpha   90.00
_cell.angle_beta   90.00
_cell.angle_gamma   90.00
#
_symmetry.space_group_name_H-M   'P 1'
#
loop_
_entity.id
_entity.type
_entity.pdbx_description
1 polymer ?
#
loop_
_entity_poly.entity_id
_entity_poly.type
_entity_poly.pdbx_seq_one_letter_code
_entity_poly.pdbx_strand_id
1 'polypeptide(L)'
;MKVIKTNKKAKNQSIIVYKLHQLDWLEYISIGLCLWFVFYPRPYDYLLLSLLLLPFVGMFLNGLNKPSITSLVEIDRDSKDEYDVADFIDLPAWAIVVRTLLDYETDSFVAVITAGTIAFVGICLFLLVTHQQISDSNKDKWWIYGSIVFSFFIYSYSAVVAVNCTFDYSEPKEYHTEVIDKRISRSSKGRRTYYVKVKPWGHHYDAESITVSSEEYEQYQINDKVEVEYKEGLLGIPWYYLD
;
A
#
# COMPACT_ATOMS: atom_id res chain seq x y z
N MET A 1 47.81 44.71 -32.82
CA MET A 1 46.38 44.61 -32.40
C MET A 1 46.21 43.26 -31.70
N LYS A 2 46.23 43.25 -30.35
CA LYS A 2 46.17 42.03 -29.53
C LYS A 2 44.75 41.84 -29.01
N VAL A 3 44.18 40.67 -29.29
CA VAL A 3 42.85 40.25 -28.82
C VAL A 3 42.92 39.94 -27.33
N ILE A 4 42.16 40.68 -26.51
CA ILE A 4 41.97 40.40 -25.09
C ILE A 4 40.89 39.33 -24.98
N LYS A 5 41.28 38.09 -24.63
CA LYS A 5 40.33 37.05 -24.20
C LYS A 5 40.04 37.24 -22.72
N THR A 6 38.85 37.71 -22.37
CA THR A 6 38.34 37.74 -21.00
C THR A 6 37.89 36.34 -20.59
N ASN A 7 38.69 35.71 -19.73
CA ASN A 7 38.45 34.39 -19.17
C ASN A 7 37.57 34.55 -17.91
N LYS A 8 36.24 34.43 -18.03
CA LYS A 8 35.35 34.33 -16.86
C LYS A 8 35.24 32.85 -16.47
N LYS A 9 36.07 32.43 -15.51
CA LYS A 9 35.86 31.20 -14.74
C LYS A 9 34.49 31.26 -14.07
N ALA A 10 33.53 30.51 -14.59
CA ALA A 10 32.31 30.19 -13.86
C ALA A 10 32.72 29.39 -12.62
N LYS A 11 32.42 29.96 -11.45
CA LYS A 11 32.66 29.37 -10.14
C LYS A 11 31.79 28.12 -10.06
N ASN A 12 32.42 26.95 -10.19
CA ASN A 12 31.78 25.66 -10.05
C ASN A 12 31.29 25.54 -8.60
N GLN A 13 30.06 25.98 -8.33
CA GLN A 13 29.39 25.67 -7.07
C GLN A 13 29.13 24.18 -7.12
N SER A 14 29.90 23.44 -6.32
CA SER A 14 29.67 22.03 -6.05
C SER A 14 28.23 21.89 -5.55
N ILE A 15 27.34 21.40 -6.42
CA ILE A 15 26.04 20.90 -6.03
C ILE A 15 26.36 19.78 -5.04
N ILE A 16 26.06 20.02 -3.76
CA ILE A 16 26.16 18.99 -2.72
C ILE A 16 25.02 18.03 -3.03
N VAL A 17 25.32 17.04 -3.88
CA VAL A 17 24.45 15.89 -4.09
C VAL A 17 24.72 14.96 -2.93
N TYR A 18 23.76 14.88 -2.02
CA TYR A 18 23.81 13.96 -0.89
C TYR A 18 24.00 12.54 -1.43
N LYS A 19 25.04 11.85 -0.94
CA LYS A 19 25.27 10.44 -1.27
C LYS A 19 24.12 9.60 -0.72
N LEU A 20 23.57 8.77 -1.59
CA LEU A 20 22.48 7.81 -1.41
C LEU A 20 22.70 6.79 -0.26
N HIS A 21 23.94 6.57 0.19
CA HIS A 21 24.30 5.60 1.24
C HIS A 21 23.78 5.88 2.67
N GLN A 22 22.97 6.92 2.92
CA GLN A 22 22.56 7.26 4.30
C GLN A 22 21.35 6.45 4.81
N LEU A 23 20.62 5.75 3.93
CA LEU A 23 19.32 5.15 4.27
C LEU A 23 19.14 3.69 3.87
N ASP A 24 20.19 3.01 3.39
CA ASP A 24 20.16 1.57 3.09
C ASP A 24 19.61 0.77 4.29
N TRP A 25 19.91 1.21 5.52
CA TRP A 25 19.38 0.60 6.74
C TRP A 25 17.85 0.66 6.85
N LEU A 26 17.21 1.74 6.36
CA LEU A 26 15.76 1.91 6.35
C LEU A 26 15.11 0.98 5.30
N GLU A 27 15.78 0.77 4.17
CA GLU A 27 15.34 -0.19 3.15
C GLU A 27 15.40 -1.62 3.68
N TYR A 28 16.49 -2.02 4.33
CA TYR A 28 16.58 -3.34 4.96
C TYR A 28 15.51 -3.54 6.05
N ILE A 29 15.22 -2.50 6.83
CA ILE A 29 14.12 -2.53 7.80
C ILE A 29 12.77 -2.65 7.09
N SER A 30 12.53 -1.89 6.03
CA SER A 30 11.31 -1.96 5.23
C SER A 30 11.10 -3.38 4.70
N ILE A 31 12.10 -3.95 4.04
CA ILE A 31 12.06 -5.33 3.53
C ILE A 31 11.74 -6.32 4.66
N GLY A 32 12.42 -6.19 5.80
CA GLY A 32 12.16 -7.05 6.97
C GLY A 32 10.72 -6.95 7.47
N LEU A 33 10.18 -5.74 7.60
CA LEU A 33 8.80 -5.49 8.04
C LEU A 33 7.79 -6.00 7.01
N CYS A 34 8.03 -5.78 5.71
CA CYS A 34 7.16 -6.26 4.63
C CYS A 34 7.10 -7.79 4.60
N LEU A 35 8.25 -8.47 4.69
CA LEU A 35 8.29 -9.93 4.74
C LEU A 35 7.59 -10.47 5.99
N TRP A 36 7.84 -9.85 7.15
CA TRP A 36 7.16 -10.22 8.39
C TRP A 36 5.64 -10.04 8.24
N PHE A 37 5.17 -8.89 7.76
CA PHE A 37 3.75 -8.61 7.58
C PHE A 37 3.09 -9.55 6.56
N VAL A 38 3.75 -9.90 5.46
CA VAL A 38 3.15 -10.79 4.45
C VAL A 38 3.04 -12.23 4.94
N PHE A 39 4.07 -12.76 5.60
CA PHE A 39 4.15 -14.19 5.96
C PHE A 39 3.66 -14.51 7.37
N TYR A 40 3.82 -13.59 8.33
CA TYR A 40 3.42 -13.79 9.72
C TYR A 40 2.93 -12.45 10.33
N PRO A 41 1.73 -11.99 9.97
CA PRO A 41 1.19 -10.66 10.30
C PRO A 41 0.75 -10.55 11.78
N ARG A 42 1.63 -10.91 12.72
CA ARG A 42 1.38 -10.84 14.16
C ARG A 42 2.55 -10.13 14.84
N PRO A 43 2.30 -9.07 15.63
CA PRO A 43 1.00 -8.44 15.90
C PRO A 43 0.54 -7.54 14.73
N TYR A 44 -0.69 -7.75 14.25
CA TYR A 44 -1.19 -7.21 12.98
C TYR A 44 -1.18 -5.67 12.96
N ASP A 45 -1.85 -5.05 13.93
CA ASP A 45 -2.09 -3.61 13.99
C ASP A 45 -0.79 -2.81 14.02
N TYR A 46 0.18 -3.24 14.81
CA TYR A 46 1.47 -2.55 14.93
C TYR A 46 2.33 -2.70 13.67
N LEU A 47 2.30 -3.87 13.01
CA LEU A 47 3.01 -4.05 11.74
C LEU A 47 2.37 -3.21 10.63
N LEU A 48 1.04 -3.22 10.52
CA LEU A 48 0.32 -2.38 9.57
C LEU A 48 0.63 -0.89 9.82
N LEU A 49 0.51 -0.42 11.06
CA LEU A 49 0.80 0.96 11.40
C LEU A 49 2.25 1.34 11.07
N SER A 50 3.20 0.44 11.33
CA SER A 50 4.61 0.67 11.00
C SER A 50 4.80 0.86 9.50
N LEU A 51 4.19 0.00 8.67
CA LEU A 51 4.26 0.10 7.21
C LEU A 51 3.54 1.33 6.65
N LEU A 52 2.42 1.73 7.25
CA LEU A 52 1.70 2.96 6.87
C LEU A 52 2.52 4.22 7.19
N LEU A 53 3.27 4.23 8.29
CA LEU A 53 4.07 5.39 8.67
C LEU A 53 5.42 5.43 7.95
N LEU A 54 5.89 4.31 7.41
CA LEU A 54 7.23 4.17 6.84
C LEU A 54 7.53 5.16 5.70
N PRO A 55 6.63 5.39 4.72
CA PRO A 55 6.84 6.41 3.68
C PRO A 55 6.97 7.82 4.26
N PHE A 56 6.22 8.15 5.31
CA PHE A 56 6.27 9.46 5.98
C PHE A 56 7.55 9.63 6.81
N VAL A 57 7.99 8.58 7.50
CA VAL A 57 9.26 8.56 8.23
C VAL A 57 10.43 8.71 7.25
N GLY A 58 10.41 7.97 6.14
CA GLY A 58 11.40 8.09 5.07
C GLY A 58 11.44 9.52 4.51
N MET A 59 10.29 10.09 4.17
CA MET A 59 10.16 11.49 3.74
C MET A 59 10.69 12.48 4.79
N PHE A 60 10.41 12.27 6.07
CA PHE A 60 10.86 13.16 7.14
C PHE A 60 12.37 13.07 7.35
N LEU A 61 12.93 11.87 7.48
CA LEU A 61 14.36 11.64 7.67
C LEU A 61 15.20 12.16 6.49
N ASN A 62 14.73 11.95 5.25
CA ASN A 62 15.35 12.51 4.05
C ASN A 62 15.11 14.02 3.87
N GLY A 63 13.92 14.49 4.25
CA GLY A 63 13.40 15.81 3.94
C GLY A 63 13.73 16.90 4.96
N LEU A 64 14.34 16.58 6.11
CA LEU A 64 14.59 17.53 7.20
C LEU A 64 15.35 18.81 6.80
N ASN A 65 16.12 18.79 5.71
CA ASN A 65 16.76 20.00 5.20
C ASN A 65 16.05 20.61 3.98
N LYS A 66 15.37 19.82 3.13
CA LYS A 66 14.50 20.22 2.02
C LYS A 66 13.61 19.02 1.59
N PRO A 67 12.33 18.92 1.98
CA PRO A 67 11.48 17.86 1.47
C PRO A 67 11.31 18.09 -0.04
N SER A 68 11.78 17.14 -0.84
CA SER A 68 11.65 17.17 -2.29
C SER A 68 11.36 15.76 -2.76
N ILE A 69 10.51 15.64 -3.78
CA ILE A 69 10.23 14.40 -4.50
C ILE A 69 11.52 13.69 -4.95
N THR A 70 12.59 14.46 -5.19
CA THR A 70 13.93 13.94 -5.52
C THR A 70 14.52 13.04 -4.43
N SER A 71 14.08 13.18 -3.18
CA SER A 71 14.50 12.33 -2.06
C SER A 71 13.76 10.99 -1.97
N LEU A 72 12.74 10.80 -2.82
CA LEU A 72 11.94 9.58 -2.92
C LEU A 72 12.38 8.70 -4.09
N VAL A 73 13.43 9.11 -4.80
CA VAL A 73 13.93 8.47 -6.00
C VAL A 73 15.38 8.14 -5.78
N GLU A 74 15.71 6.86 -5.88
CA GLU A 74 17.08 6.39 -5.89
C GLU A 74 17.73 6.77 -7.23
N ILE A 75 18.88 7.44 -7.16
CA ILE A 75 19.68 7.80 -8.35
C ILE A 75 20.98 7.01 -8.30
N ASP A 76 20.98 5.82 -8.90
CA ASP A 76 22.23 5.12 -9.13
C ASP A 76 23.06 5.83 -10.22
N ARG A 77 24.36 5.98 -9.96
CA ARG A 77 25.33 6.61 -10.86
C ARG A 77 26.23 5.57 -11.54
N ASP A 78 26.33 4.36 -11.00
CA ASP A 78 27.16 3.29 -11.57
C ASP A 78 26.36 2.37 -12.50
N SER A 79 25.04 2.22 -12.30
CA SER A 79 24.16 1.74 -13.36
C SER A 79 23.79 2.90 -14.30
N LYS A 80 24.17 2.77 -15.56
CA LYS A 80 23.53 3.53 -16.62
C LYS A 80 22.08 3.05 -16.67
N ASP A 81 21.16 3.82 -16.10
CA ASP A 81 19.80 4.07 -16.62
C ASP A 81 18.59 3.83 -15.69
N GLU A 82 18.73 3.44 -14.42
CA GLU A 82 17.55 3.20 -13.56
C GLU A 82 17.37 4.27 -12.47
N TYR A 83 16.18 4.88 -12.46
CA TYR A 83 15.64 5.61 -11.34
C TYR A 83 14.59 4.70 -10.71
N ASP A 84 14.81 4.28 -9.47
CA ASP A 84 13.83 3.50 -8.74
C ASP A 84 13.16 4.35 -7.67
N VAL A 85 11.88 4.11 -7.41
CA VAL A 85 11.25 4.70 -6.22
C VAL A 85 11.84 3.97 -5.03
N ALA A 86 12.22 4.70 -3.98
CA ALA A 86 12.91 4.08 -2.88
C ALA A 86 12.08 2.90 -2.31
N ASP A 87 12.73 1.75 -2.11
CA ASP A 87 12.09 0.48 -1.71
C ASP A 87 11.26 0.61 -0.42
N PHE A 88 11.60 1.59 0.42
CA PHE A 88 10.87 1.93 1.64
C PHE A 88 9.49 2.59 1.39
N ILE A 89 9.11 2.88 0.15
CA ILE A 89 7.81 3.41 -0.26
C ILE A 89 7.01 2.33 -0.99
N ASP A 90 7.64 1.69 -1.98
CA ASP A 90 6.97 0.76 -2.88
C ASP A 90 6.68 -0.59 -2.24
N LEU A 91 7.63 -1.16 -1.50
CA LEU A 91 7.45 -2.46 -0.86
C LEU A 91 6.34 -2.44 0.21
N PRO A 92 6.22 -1.42 1.09
CA PRO A 92 5.09 -1.31 1.99
C PRO A 92 3.74 -1.26 1.27
N ALA A 93 3.64 -0.48 0.18
CA ALA A 93 2.41 -0.41 -0.60
C ALA A 93 1.98 -1.78 -1.12
N TRP A 94 2.90 -2.54 -1.73
CA TRP A 94 2.62 -3.89 -2.22
C TRP A 94 2.33 -4.90 -1.10
N ALA A 95 3.04 -4.81 0.02
CA ALA A 95 2.78 -5.68 1.17
C ALA A 95 1.37 -5.47 1.73
N ILE A 96 0.93 -4.21 1.84
CA ILE A 96 -0.42 -3.85 2.29
C ILE A 96 -1.47 -4.31 1.27
N VAL A 97 -1.25 -4.12 -0.04
CA VAL A 97 -2.14 -4.68 -1.09
C VAL A 97 -2.32 -6.18 -0.90
N VAL A 98 -1.21 -6.92 -0.79
CA VAL A 98 -1.28 -8.37 -0.64
C VAL A 98 -2.08 -8.75 0.60
N ARG A 99 -1.87 -8.09 1.75
CA ARG A 99 -2.63 -8.43 2.97
C ARG A 99 -4.10 -8.03 2.88
N THR A 100 -4.41 -6.84 2.39
CA THR A 100 -5.82 -6.41 2.23
C THR A 100 -6.63 -7.33 1.33
N LEU A 101 -6.06 -7.81 0.22
CA LEU A 101 -6.72 -8.76 -0.68
C LEU A 101 -6.91 -10.16 -0.09
N LEU A 102 -6.16 -10.51 0.96
CA LEU A 102 -6.22 -11.82 1.61
C LEU A 102 -7.09 -11.83 2.85
N ASP A 103 -7.21 -10.70 3.52
CA ASP A 103 -7.78 -10.60 4.86
C ASP A 103 -9.16 -9.98 4.88
N TYR A 104 -9.53 -9.21 3.85
CA TYR A 104 -10.78 -8.44 3.85
C TYR A 104 -11.61 -8.67 2.59
N GLU A 105 -12.91 -8.88 2.78
CA GLU A 105 -13.93 -8.83 1.74
C GLU A 105 -14.74 -7.54 1.93
N THR A 106 -14.49 -6.55 1.08
CA THR A 106 -15.23 -5.29 1.08
C THR A 106 -16.52 -5.43 0.29
N ASP A 107 -17.62 -4.96 0.83
CA ASP A 107 -18.93 -4.98 0.18
C ASP A 107 -19.08 -3.89 -0.88
N SER A 108 -18.53 -2.69 -0.63
CA SER A 108 -18.71 -1.54 -1.51
C SER A 108 -17.43 -1.13 -2.25
N PHE A 109 -17.29 -1.58 -3.49
CA PHE A 109 -16.22 -1.14 -4.38
C PHE A 109 -16.27 0.37 -4.66
N VAL A 110 -17.47 0.96 -4.67
CA VAL A 110 -17.65 2.41 -4.85
C VAL A 110 -17.08 3.18 -3.66
N ALA A 111 -17.29 2.70 -2.42
CA ALA A 111 -16.73 3.31 -1.22
C ALA A 111 -15.19 3.23 -1.23
N VAL A 112 -14.62 2.07 -1.60
CA VAL A 112 -13.17 1.89 -1.78
C VAL A 112 -12.62 2.89 -2.80
N ILE A 113 -13.23 3.00 -3.98
CA ILE A 113 -12.77 3.95 -5.00
C ILE A 113 -12.85 5.38 -4.49
N THR A 114 -13.94 5.74 -3.82
CA THR A 114 -14.17 7.11 -3.36
C THR A 114 -13.14 7.51 -2.32
N ALA A 115 -12.99 6.72 -1.26
CA ALA A 115 -12.04 7.00 -0.19
C ALA A 115 -10.58 6.90 -0.68
N GLY A 116 -10.26 5.90 -1.51
CA GLY A 116 -8.95 5.76 -2.14
C GLY A 116 -8.58 6.95 -3.03
N THR A 117 -9.53 7.46 -3.83
CA THR A 117 -9.33 8.66 -4.67
C THR A 117 -9.11 9.90 -3.81
N ILE A 118 -9.88 10.08 -2.73
CA ILE A 118 -9.70 11.22 -1.81
C ILE A 118 -8.30 11.20 -1.19
N ALA A 119 -7.87 10.04 -0.68
CA ALA A 119 -6.54 9.87 -0.11
C ALA A 119 -5.43 10.14 -1.14
N PHE A 120 -5.58 9.60 -2.35
CA PHE A 120 -4.64 9.78 -3.45
C PHE A 120 -4.50 11.25 -3.89
N VAL A 121 -5.62 11.95 -4.06
CA VAL A 121 -5.62 13.39 -4.38
C VAL A 121 -4.98 14.19 -3.25
N GLY A 122 -5.26 13.84 -1.99
CA GLY A 122 -4.62 14.46 -0.82
C GLY A 122 -3.09 14.33 -0.84
N ILE A 123 -2.58 13.13 -1.14
CA ILE A 123 -1.14 12.87 -1.28
C ILE A 123 -0.57 13.63 -2.48
N CYS A 124 -1.23 13.63 -3.63
CA CYS A 124 -0.77 14.39 -4.80
C CYS A 124 -0.69 15.89 -4.50
N LEU A 125 -1.68 16.46 -3.82
CA LEU A 125 -1.66 17.87 -3.41
C LEU A 125 -0.53 18.15 -2.42
N PHE A 126 -0.32 17.27 -1.45
CA PHE A 126 0.80 17.38 -0.51
C PHE A 126 2.16 17.39 -1.23
N LEU A 127 2.35 16.50 -2.22
CA LEU A 127 3.56 16.44 -3.03
C LEU A 127 3.73 17.67 -3.93
N LEU A 128 2.63 18.22 -4.47
CA LEU A 128 2.67 19.45 -5.25
C LEU A 128 3.07 20.67 -4.41
N VAL A 129 2.54 20.79 -3.19
CA VAL A 129 2.88 21.89 -2.27
C VAL A 129 4.32 21.78 -1.79
N THR A 130 4.82 20.56 -1.59
CA THR A 130 6.20 20.28 -1.19
C THR A 130 7.15 20.14 -2.38
N HIS A 131 6.68 20.39 -3.61
CA HIS A 131 7.48 20.28 -4.81
C HIS A 131 8.55 21.37 -4.85
N GLN A 132 9.80 20.99 -4.59
CA GLN A 132 10.95 21.73 -5.09
C GLN A 132 11.38 21.09 -6.40
N GLN A 133 11.51 21.91 -7.45
CA GLN A 133 11.89 21.48 -8.80
C GLN A 133 13.04 20.46 -8.73
N ILE A 134 12.79 19.27 -9.29
CA ILE A 134 13.84 18.29 -9.59
C ILE A 134 14.87 19.03 -10.44
N SER A 135 16.03 19.30 -9.83
CA SER A 135 17.10 20.11 -10.44
C SER A 135 17.49 19.53 -11.79
N ASP A 136 18.11 20.35 -12.64
CA ASP A 136 18.49 20.12 -14.04
C ASP A 136 19.24 18.80 -14.31
N SER A 137 18.54 17.68 -14.16
CA SER A 137 18.92 16.35 -14.61
C SER A 137 18.54 16.24 -16.08
N ASN A 138 19.49 15.76 -16.88
CA ASN A 138 19.37 15.56 -18.33
C ASN A 138 18.55 14.31 -18.70
N LYS A 139 17.86 13.68 -17.74
CA LYS A 139 17.14 12.40 -17.91
C LYS A 139 15.61 12.59 -17.93
N ASP A 140 14.87 11.61 -18.46
CA ASP A 140 13.42 11.66 -18.68
C ASP A 140 12.62 11.76 -17.37
N LYS A 141 12.26 12.99 -17.01
CA LYS A 141 11.51 13.31 -15.78
C LYS A 141 10.13 12.65 -15.72
N TRP A 142 9.54 12.32 -16.88
CA TRP A 142 8.20 11.73 -16.97
C TRP A 142 8.11 10.33 -16.34
N TRP A 143 9.13 9.49 -16.50
CA TRP A 143 9.14 8.15 -15.89
C TRP A 143 9.20 8.22 -14.36
N ILE A 144 10.02 9.12 -13.83
CA ILE A 144 10.17 9.34 -12.39
C ILE A 144 8.83 9.78 -11.78
N TYR A 145 8.20 10.81 -12.34
CA TYR A 145 6.89 11.26 -11.85
C TYR A 145 5.83 10.18 -12.03
N GLY A 146 5.86 9.44 -13.13
CA GLY A 146 4.93 8.34 -13.38
C GLY A 146 5.02 7.24 -12.32
N SER A 147 6.24 6.79 -11.99
CA SER A 147 6.47 5.75 -10.98
C SER A 147 5.99 6.18 -9.61
N ILE A 148 6.38 7.38 -9.17
CA ILE A 148 5.99 7.92 -7.86
C ILE A 148 4.46 8.05 -7.74
N VAL A 149 3.82 8.61 -8.76
CA VAL A 149 2.36 8.76 -8.79
C VAL A 149 1.68 7.39 -8.76
N PHE A 150 2.21 6.41 -9.47
CA PHE A 150 1.68 5.05 -9.47
C PHE A 150 1.84 4.35 -8.11
N SER A 151 2.99 4.48 -7.46
CA SER A 151 3.23 3.94 -6.11
C SER A 151 2.27 4.55 -5.09
N PHE A 152 2.08 5.87 -5.13
CA PHE A 152 1.10 6.53 -4.26
C PHE A 152 -0.34 6.14 -4.60
N PHE A 153 -0.66 5.86 -5.86
CA PHE A 153 -1.96 5.32 -6.25
C PHE A 153 -2.19 3.97 -5.56
N ILE A 154 -1.27 3.02 -5.69
CA ILE A 154 -1.38 1.71 -5.04
C ILE A 154 -1.47 1.85 -3.52
N TYR A 155 -0.60 2.67 -2.94
CA TYR A 155 -0.55 2.93 -1.50
C TYR A 155 -1.88 3.48 -0.99
N SER A 156 -2.46 4.49 -1.66
CA SER A 156 -3.69 5.17 -1.19
C SER A 156 -4.88 4.21 -1.10
N TYR A 157 -5.07 3.37 -2.12
CA TYR A 157 -6.22 2.46 -2.15
C TYR A 157 -6.08 1.31 -1.15
N SER A 158 -4.88 0.73 -1.06
CA SER A 158 -4.62 -0.36 -0.12
C SER A 158 -4.61 0.12 1.33
N ALA A 159 -4.02 1.28 1.61
CA ALA A 159 -4.02 1.88 2.95
C ALA A 159 -5.43 2.19 3.44
N VAL A 160 -6.30 2.72 2.57
CA VAL A 160 -7.70 3.02 2.93
C VAL A 160 -8.45 1.76 3.34
N VAL A 161 -8.34 0.66 2.58
CA VAL A 161 -8.99 -0.61 2.95
C VAL A 161 -8.40 -1.17 4.24
N ALA A 162 -7.06 -1.19 4.36
CA ALA A 162 -6.38 -1.71 5.54
C ALA A 162 -6.78 -0.94 6.80
N VAL A 163 -6.72 0.40 6.77
CA VAL A 163 -7.10 1.26 7.89
C VAL A 163 -8.58 1.09 8.21
N ASN A 164 -9.43 1.06 7.17
CA ASN A 164 -10.87 0.94 7.33
C ASN A 164 -11.27 -0.34 8.09
N CYS A 165 -10.65 -1.48 7.77
CA CYS A 165 -11.08 -2.76 8.34
C CYS A 165 -10.32 -3.10 9.64
N THR A 166 -9.01 -2.86 9.67
CA THR A 166 -8.16 -3.21 10.83
C THR A 166 -8.54 -2.44 12.08
N PHE A 167 -8.82 -1.15 11.93
CA PHE A 167 -9.08 -0.25 13.06
C PHE A 167 -10.59 -0.03 13.27
N ASP A 168 -11.43 -0.89 12.69
CA ASP A 168 -12.86 -0.90 12.92
C ASP A 168 -13.25 -1.76 14.13
N TYR A 169 -13.21 -1.11 15.29
CA TYR A 169 -13.62 -1.66 16.57
C TYR A 169 -15.13 -1.54 16.83
N SER A 170 -15.94 -1.20 15.81
CA SER A 170 -17.39 -1.16 15.98
C SER A 170 -17.98 -2.57 16.22
N GLU A 171 -19.11 -2.62 16.91
CA GLU A 171 -19.90 -3.84 17.03
C GLU A 171 -20.50 -4.20 15.66
N PRO A 172 -20.31 -5.44 15.18
CA PRO A 172 -20.86 -5.87 13.92
C PRO A 172 -22.38 -6.03 13.98
N LYS A 173 -23.00 -5.98 12.80
CA LYS A 173 -24.38 -6.37 12.60
C LYS A 173 -24.42 -7.81 12.12
N GLU A 174 -25.03 -8.66 12.93
CA GLU A 174 -25.16 -10.09 12.67
C GLU A 174 -26.28 -10.39 11.65
N TYR A 175 -25.98 -11.24 10.68
CA TYR A 175 -26.97 -11.81 9.77
C TYR A 175 -26.87 -13.35 9.76
N HIS A 176 -27.90 -14.02 10.28
CA HIS A 176 -27.95 -15.48 10.23
C HIS A 176 -28.18 -15.97 8.79
N THR A 177 -27.37 -16.94 8.38
CA THR A 177 -27.48 -17.62 7.10
C THR A 177 -27.15 -19.11 7.27
N GLU A 178 -27.07 -19.82 6.15
CA GLU A 178 -26.80 -21.26 6.12
C GLU A 178 -25.75 -21.57 5.07
N VAL A 179 -24.80 -22.44 5.42
CA VAL A 179 -23.78 -22.94 4.50
C VAL A 179 -24.43 -23.90 3.51
N ILE A 180 -24.27 -23.64 2.21
CA ILE A 180 -24.85 -24.46 1.13
C ILE A 180 -23.82 -25.21 0.30
N ASP A 181 -22.57 -24.74 0.28
CA ASP A 181 -21.49 -25.37 -0.47
C ASP A 181 -20.12 -24.97 0.11
N LYS A 182 -19.09 -25.75 -0.20
CA LYS A 182 -17.71 -25.51 0.23
C LYS A 182 -16.76 -25.84 -0.92
N ARG A 183 -15.84 -24.94 -1.25
CA ARG A 183 -14.84 -25.18 -2.31
C ARG A 183 -13.43 -24.80 -1.88
N ILE A 184 -12.44 -25.52 -2.42
CA ILE A 184 -11.02 -25.20 -2.29
C ILE A 184 -10.49 -24.84 -3.67
N SER A 185 -9.94 -23.63 -3.81
CA SER A 185 -9.19 -23.24 -5.01
C SER A 185 -7.70 -23.51 -4.80
N ARG A 186 -7.02 -24.00 -5.84
CA ARG A 186 -5.57 -24.25 -5.83
C ARG A 186 -4.92 -23.41 -6.91
N SER A 187 -3.91 -22.63 -6.52
CA SER A 187 -3.02 -21.96 -7.48
C SER A 187 -2.01 -22.95 -8.07
N SER A 188 -1.45 -22.62 -9.23
CA SER A 188 -0.37 -23.38 -9.88
C SER A 188 0.88 -23.53 -9.02
N LYS A 189 1.06 -22.65 -8.01
CA LYS A 189 2.18 -22.65 -7.06
C LYS A 189 1.86 -23.36 -5.73
N GLY A 190 0.72 -24.06 -5.64
CA GLY A 190 0.36 -24.88 -4.47
C GLY A 190 -0.35 -24.13 -3.33
N ARG A 191 -0.55 -22.81 -3.43
CA ARG A 191 -1.38 -22.07 -2.47
C ARG A 191 -2.84 -22.50 -2.57
N ARG A 192 -3.49 -22.71 -1.42
CA ARG A 192 -4.91 -23.03 -1.27
C ARG A 192 -5.68 -21.80 -0.78
N THR A 193 -6.86 -21.58 -1.35
CA THR A 193 -7.85 -20.62 -0.85
C THR A 193 -9.15 -21.36 -0.58
N TYR A 194 -9.74 -21.13 0.58
CA TYR A 194 -10.90 -21.85 1.08
C TYR A 194 -12.11 -20.93 1.02
N TYR A 195 -13.21 -21.42 0.46
CA TYR A 195 -14.44 -20.66 0.33
C TYR A 195 -15.61 -21.44 0.89
N VAL A 196 -16.44 -20.75 1.66
CA VAL A 196 -17.73 -21.22 2.16
C VAL A 196 -18.82 -20.45 1.42
N LYS A 197 -19.74 -21.17 0.78
CA LYS A 197 -20.87 -20.57 0.09
C LYS A 197 -22.07 -20.54 1.02
N VAL A 198 -22.70 -19.38 1.17
CA VAL A 198 -23.84 -19.17 2.07
C VAL A 198 -25.10 -18.77 1.31
N LYS A 199 -26.27 -18.97 1.93
CA LYS A 199 -27.55 -18.43 1.43
C LYS A 199 -27.55 -16.88 1.46
N PRO A 200 -28.44 -16.25 0.68
CA PRO A 200 -28.68 -14.80 0.75
C PRO A 200 -28.82 -14.30 2.19
N TRP A 201 -28.23 -13.14 2.48
CA TRP A 201 -28.17 -12.53 3.81
C TRP A 201 -28.14 -11.00 3.68
N GLY A 202 -28.66 -10.26 4.65
CA GLY A 202 -28.67 -8.80 4.61
C GLY A 202 -29.24 -8.22 3.30
N HIS A 203 -28.44 -7.43 2.59
CA HIS A 203 -28.75 -6.91 1.24
C HIS A 203 -28.13 -7.73 0.09
N HIS A 204 -27.51 -8.87 0.39
CA HIS A 204 -27.01 -9.84 -0.59
C HIS A 204 -28.14 -10.79 -0.95
N TYR A 205 -28.77 -10.56 -2.11
CA TYR A 205 -29.95 -11.33 -2.54
C TYR A 205 -29.62 -12.67 -3.22
N ASP A 206 -28.37 -12.87 -3.60
CA ASP A 206 -27.86 -14.09 -4.21
C ASP A 206 -26.93 -14.85 -3.24
N ALA A 207 -26.76 -16.15 -3.49
CA ALA A 207 -25.83 -16.95 -2.69
C ALA A 207 -24.38 -16.60 -3.01
N GLU A 208 -23.61 -16.26 -1.99
CA GLU A 208 -22.25 -15.72 -2.11
C GLU A 208 -21.19 -16.67 -1.54
N SER A 209 -19.97 -16.59 -2.05
CA SER A 209 -18.82 -17.37 -1.56
C SER A 209 -17.88 -16.48 -0.77
N ILE A 210 -17.82 -16.72 0.54
CA ILE A 210 -16.98 -15.97 1.48
C ILE A 210 -15.67 -16.74 1.68
N THR A 211 -14.54 -16.03 1.63
CA THR A 211 -13.22 -16.59 1.91
C THR A 211 -13.04 -16.77 3.40
N VAL A 212 -12.56 -17.94 3.81
CA VAL A 212 -12.31 -18.28 5.22
C VAL A 212 -10.90 -18.85 5.40
N SER A 213 -10.43 -18.89 6.64
CA SER A 213 -9.21 -19.60 7.01
C SER A 213 -9.35 -21.10 6.79
N SER A 214 -8.21 -21.81 6.72
CA SER A 214 -8.24 -23.27 6.65
C SER A 214 -8.84 -23.91 7.91
N GLU A 215 -8.78 -23.23 9.06
CA GLU A 215 -9.27 -23.75 10.34
C GLU A 215 -10.79 -23.65 10.40
N GLU A 216 -11.34 -22.47 10.11
CA GLU A 216 -12.79 -22.23 9.96
C GLU A 216 -13.39 -23.14 8.88
N TYR A 217 -12.71 -23.27 7.73
CA TYR A 217 -13.18 -24.15 6.66
C TYR A 217 -13.39 -25.58 7.13
N GLU A 218 -12.50 -26.15 7.93
CA GLU A 218 -12.66 -27.53 8.43
C GLU A 218 -13.77 -27.66 9.47
N GLN A 219 -14.08 -26.56 10.19
CA GLN A 219 -15.14 -26.53 11.20
C GLN A 219 -16.54 -26.50 10.56
N TYR A 220 -16.76 -25.66 9.55
CA TYR A 220 -18.07 -25.52 8.92
C TYR A 220 -18.49 -26.78 8.14
N GLN A 221 -19.76 -27.16 8.26
CA GLN A 221 -20.41 -28.22 7.50
C GLN A 221 -21.54 -27.66 6.63
N ILE A 222 -21.88 -28.39 5.57
CA ILE A 222 -23.03 -28.02 4.74
C ILE A 222 -24.32 -28.17 5.56
N ASN A 223 -25.20 -27.18 5.46
CA ASN A 223 -26.40 -26.95 6.26
C ASN A 223 -26.16 -26.41 7.68
N ASP A 224 -24.92 -26.06 8.04
CA ASP A 224 -24.68 -25.33 9.28
C ASP A 224 -25.33 -23.96 9.24
N LYS A 225 -25.92 -23.56 10.37
CA LYS A 225 -26.38 -22.20 10.60
C LYS A 225 -25.20 -21.39 11.08
N VAL A 226 -24.87 -20.35 10.34
CA VAL A 226 -23.71 -19.48 10.59
C VAL A 226 -24.15 -18.03 10.61
N GLU A 227 -23.30 -17.18 11.16
CA GLU A 227 -23.54 -15.74 11.25
C GLU A 227 -22.53 -15.01 10.36
N VAL A 228 -23.04 -14.11 9.52
CA VAL A 228 -22.21 -13.16 8.79
C VAL A 228 -22.15 -11.89 9.61
N GLU A 229 -20.93 -11.53 10.00
CA GLU A 229 -20.62 -10.32 10.73
C GLU A 229 -20.36 -9.19 9.75
N TYR A 230 -21.29 -8.23 9.70
CA TYR A 230 -21.21 -7.08 8.80
C TYR A 230 -20.80 -5.82 9.56
N LYS A 231 -19.83 -5.08 9.04
CA LYS A 231 -19.40 -3.80 9.61
C LYS A 231 -19.42 -2.70 8.57
N GLU A 232 -19.73 -1.48 9.02
CA GLU A 232 -19.75 -0.28 8.17
C GLU A 232 -18.33 0.22 7.82
N GLY A 233 -17.30 -0.21 8.55
CA GLY A 233 -15.92 0.24 8.35
C GLY A 233 -15.62 1.60 9.00
N LEU A 234 -14.39 1.77 9.48
CA LEU A 234 -13.94 3.03 10.10
C LEU A 234 -14.07 4.25 9.16
N LEU A 235 -13.90 4.04 7.86
CA LEU A 235 -13.99 5.07 6.82
C LEU A 235 -15.30 5.00 6.02
N GLY A 236 -16.29 4.23 6.50
CA GLY A 236 -17.55 4.01 5.80
C GLY A 236 -17.41 3.12 4.57
N ILE A 237 -16.45 2.19 4.57
CA ILE A 237 -16.33 1.13 3.57
C ILE A 237 -16.81 -0.16 4.22
N PRO A 238 -18.02 -0.64 3.89
CA PRO A 238 -18.52 -1.82 4.54
C PRO A 238 -17.74 -3.07 4.15
N TRP A 239 -17.60 -3.98 5.09
CA TRP A 239 -16.88 -5.24 4.96
C TRP A 239 -17.52 -6.30 5.86
N TYR A 240 -17.27 -7.57 5.55
CA TYR A 240 -17.90 -8.67 6.29
C TYR A 240 -16.99 -9.89 6.39
N TYR A 241 -17.29 -10.76 7.35
CA TYR A 241 -16.65 -12.06 7.54
C TYR A 241 -17.63 -13.06 8.18
N LEU A 242 -17.27 -14.35 8.25
CA LEU A 242 -18.04 -15.37 8.96
C LEU A 242 -17.48 -15.56 10.37
N ASP A 243 -18.36 -15.75 11.36
CA ASP A 243 -18.03 -16.21 12.71
C ASP A 243 -18.21 -17.73 12.88
#